data_AF-A0A482RLQ6-F1
#
_entry.id   AF-A0A482RLQ6-F1
#
_cell.length_a   1.000
_cell.length_b   1.000
_cell.length_c   1.000
_cell.angle_alpha   90.00
_cell.angle_beta   90.00
_cell.angle_gamma   90.00
#
_symmetry.space_group_name_H-M   'P 1'
#
loop_
_entity.id
_entity.type
_entity.pdbx_description
1 polymer ?
#
loop_
_entity_poly.entity_id
_entity_poly.type
_entity_poly.pdbx_seq_one_letter_code
_entity_poly.pdbx_strand_id
1 'polypeptide(L)'
;MQALTEMLTLSGGDLRKAITTLQSANALYGGRVTVEAVVEISGVLPSKDVATLMDRIKKGTFDDGRRTASNIIAAGYSLATVLDKVRACWALAARASSC
;
A
#
# COMPACT_ATOMS: atom_id res chain seq x y z
N MET A 1 13.58 11.33 11.91
CA MET A 1 13.78 9.90 12.23
C MET A 1 12.48 9.08 12.05
N GLN A 2 11.55 9.49 11.16
CA GLN A 2 10.28 8.79 10.88
C GLN A 2 10.33 8.00 9.57
N ALA A 3 10.92 8.58 8.52
CA ALA A 3 11.09 7.93 7.22
C ALA A 3 11.79 6.56 7.29
N LEU A 4 12.80 6.41 8.15
CA LEU A 4 13.53 5.14 8.31
C LEU A 4 12.65 4.02 8.89
N THR A 5 11.88 4.34 9.94
CA THR A 5 10.97 3.39 10.61
C THR A 5 9.84 2.97 9.66
N GLU A 6 9.29 3.93 8.92
CA GLU A 6 8.24 3.69 7.95
C GLU A 6 8.75 2.84 6.78
N MET A 7 9.97 3.10 6.31
CA MET A 7 10.64 2.28 5.29
C MET A 7 10.89 0.84 5.76
N LEU A 8 11.32 0.65 7.02
CA LEU A 8 11.51 -0.67 7.60
C LEU A 8 10.18 -1.44 7.72
N THR A 9 9.10 -0.72 8.06
CA THR A 9 7.75 -1.26 8.16
C THR A 9 7.20 -1.66 6.78
N LEU A 10 7.37 -0.80 5.76
CA LEU A 10 7.00 -1.06 4.36
C LEU A 10 7.81 -2.21 3.73
N SER A 11 9.03 -2.41 4.22
CA SER A 11 9.91 -3.49 3.77
C SER A 11 9.60 -4.83 4.45
N GLY A 12 8.65 -4.87 5.41
CA GLY A 12 8.25 -6.09 6.10
C GLY A 12 9.37 -6.70 6.95
N GLY A 13 10.32 -5.88 7.40
CA GLY A 13 11.50 -6.35 8.14
C GLY A 13 12.64 -6.87 7.26
N ASP A 14 12.50 -6.87 5.94
CA ASP A 14 13.60 -7.21 5.03
C ASP A 14 14.54 -5.99 4.84
N LEU A 15 15.70 -6.06 5.50
CA LEU A 15 16.75 -5.04 5.42
C LEU A 15 17.29 -4.84 3.99
N ARG A 16 17.33 -5.89 3.16
CA ARG A 16 17.78 -5.79 1.76
C ARG A 16 16.79 -4.94 0.97
N LYS A 17 15.49 -5.22 1.11
CA LYS A 17 14.43 -4.43 0.46
C LYS A 17 14.44 -2.98 0.92
N ALA A 18 14.69 -2.73 2.21
CA ALA A 18 14.79 -1.39 2.77
C ALA A 18 15.97 -0.60 2.15
N ILE A 19 17.17 -1.19 2.09
CA ILE A 19 18.36 -0.55 1.51
C ILE A 19 18.14 -0.23 0.04
N THR A 20 17.61 -1.18 -0.75
CA THR A 20 17.33 -0.94 -2.18
C THR A 20 16.35 0.20 -2.37
N THR A 21 15.29 0.27 -1.56
CA THR A 21 14.29 1.36 -1.60
C THR A 21 14.95 2.72 -1.30
N LEU A 22 15.83 2.77 -0.30
CA LEU A 22 16.56 3.98 0.08
C LEU A 22 17.51 4.45 -1.00
N GLN A 23 18.26 3.53 -1.60
CA GLN A 23 19.22 3.85 -2.66
C GLN A 23 18.50 4.37 -3.91
N SER A 24 17.38 3.73 -4.29
CA SER A 24 16.52 4.21 -5.37
C SER A 24 15.95 5.59 -5.06
N ALA A 25 15.50 5.84 -3.83
CA ALA A 25 15.02 7.17 -3.41
C ALA A 25 16.09 8.24 -3.45
N ASN A 26 17.32 7.91 -3.01
CA ASN A 26 18.45 8.83 -3.07
C ASN A 26 18.83 9.18 -4.52
N ALA A 27 18.79 8.19 -5.43
CA ALA A 27 19.06 8.39 -6.85
C ALA A 27 17.99 9.25 -7.53
N LEU A 28 16.71 9.05 -7.21
CA LEU A 28 15.59 9.78 -7.82
C LEU A 28 15.48 11.22 -7.29
N TYR A 29 15.75 11.44 -6.00
CA TYR A 29 15.49 12.71 -5.31
C TYR A 29 16.76 13.48 -4.92
N GLY A 30 17.93 13.07 -5.43
CA GLY A 30 19.19 13.82 -5.29
C GLY A 30 19.61 14.08 -3.84
N GLY A 31 19.38 13.13 -2.94
CA GLY A 31 19.75 13.24 -1.51
C GLY A 31 18.64 13.69 -0.56
N ARG A 32 17.44 14.03 -1.05
CA ARG A 32 16.29 14.39 -0.22
C ARG A 32 15.29 13.24 -0.12
N VAL A 33 15.51 12.34 0.83
CA VAL A 33 14.58 11.23 1.09
C VAL A 33 13.48 11.71 2.04
N THR A 34 12.29 11.99 1.50
CA THR A 34 11.07 12.26 2.29
C THR A 34 10.24 10.99 2.47
N VAL A 35 9.27 11.01 3.40
CA VAL A 35 8.38 9.87 3.64
C VAL A 35 7.55 9.55 2.40
N GLU A 36 7.10 10.58 1.70
CA GLU A 36 6.27 10.49 0.50
C GLU A 36 7.03 9.80 -0.63
N ALA A 37 8.31 10.17 -0.81
CA ALA A 37 9.22 9.53 -1.76
C ALA A 37 9.41 8.04 -1.46
N VAL A 38 9.50 7.67 -0.18
CA VAL A 38 9.61 6.27 0.25
C VAL A 38 8.33 5.49 -0.05
N VAL A 39 7.15 6.07 0.22
CA VAL A 39 5.85 5.43 -0.07
C VAL A 39 5.67 5.22 -1.58
N GLU A 40 6.00 6.23 -2.38
CA GLU A 40 5.91 6.16 -3.84
C GLU A 40 6.84 5.09 -4.43
N ILE A 41 8.10 5.08 -4.02
CA ILE A 41 9.10 4.12 -4.52
C ILE A 41 8.84 2.71 -4.01
N SER A 42 8.23 2.56 -2.83
CA SER A 42 7.87 1.25 -2.29
C SER A 42 6.82 0.51 -3.13
N GLY A 43 6.12 1.22 -4.03
CA GLY A 43 5.05 0.65 -4.86
C GLY A 43 3.88 0.11 -4.04
N VAL A 44 3.79 0.49 -2.76
CA VAL A 44 2.73 0.04 -1.87
C VAL A 44 1.45 0.77 -2.21
N LEU A 45 0.39 0.00 -2.42
CA LEU A 45 -0.94 0.54 -2.67
C LEU A 45 -1.34 1.50 -1.54
N PRO A 46 -1.68 2.77 -1.84
CA PRO A 46 -2.00 3.76 -0.82
C PRO A 46 -3.20 3.35 0.03
N SER A 47 -3.14 3.59 1.33
CA SER A 47 -4.21 3.24 2.28
C SER A 47 -5.57 3.88 1.91
N LYS A 48 -5.55 5.05 1.26
CA LYS A 48 -6.76 5.74 0.76
C LYS A 48 -7.50 4.96 -0.34
N ASP A 49 -6.75 4.30 -1.22
CA ASP A 49 -7.32 3.56 -2.35
C ASP A 49 -7.85 2.21 -1.87
N VAL A 50 -7.15 1.59 -0.91
CA VAL A 50 -7.64 0.41 -0.19
C VAL A 50 -8.92 0.73 0.57
N ALA A 51 -8.98 1.85 1.30
CA ALA A 51 -10.18 2.25 2.03
C ALA A 51 -11.37 2.51 1.10
N THR A 52 -11.13 3.19 -0.03
CA THR A 52 -12.16 3.44 -1.04
C THR A 52 -12.66 2.14 -1.67
N LEU A 53 -11.76 1.23 -2.02
CA LEU A 53 -12.11 -0.10 -2.54
C LEU A 53 -12.94 -0.88 -1.51
N MET A 54 -12.54 -0.83 -0.24
CA MET A 54 -13.24 -1.49 0.86
C MET A 54 -14.64 -0.93 1.11
N ASP A 55 -14.80 0.40 1.06
CA ASP A 55 -16.11 1.04 1.20
C ASP A 55 -17.04 0.71 0.02
N ARG A 56 -16.50 0.65 -1.20
CA ARG A 56 -17.21 0.21 -2.40
C ARG A 56 -17.63 -1.26 -2.31
N ILE A 57 -16.78 -2.13 -1.77
CA ILE A 57 -17.10 -3.56 -1.55
C ILE A 57 -18.15 -3.73 -0.46
N LYS A 58 -18.14 -2.92 0.61
CA LYS A 58 -19.07 -3.03 1.75
C LYS A 58 -20.44 -2.39 1.49
N LYS A 59 -20.49 -1.23 0.83
CA LYS A 59 -21.69 -0.40 0.68
C LYS A 59 -22.20 -0.33 -0.76
N GLY A 60 -21.33 -0.57 -1.73
CA GLY A 60 -21.62 -0.40 -3.15
C GLY A 60 -22.07 -1.70 -3.83
N THR A 61 -22.19 -1.62 -5.15
CA THR A 61 -22.50 -2.78 -5.99
C THR A 61 -21.22 -3.53 -6.41
N PHE A 62 -21.36 -4.78 -6.83
CA PHE A 62 -20.23 -5.57 -7.35
C PHE A 62 -19.50 -4.84 -8.50
N ASP A 63 -20.25 -4.13 -9.36
CA ASP A 63 -19.68 -3.38 -10.47
C ASP A 63 -18.83 -2.18 -10.01
N ASP A 64 -19.24 -1.48 -8.96
CA ASP A 64 -18.48 -0.37 -8.40
C ASP A 64 -17.13 -0.84 -7.81
N GLY A 65 -17.16 -1.98 -7.11
CA GLY A 65 -15.95 -2.63 -6.58
C GLY A 65 -15.03 -3.08 -7.72
N ARG A 66 -15.58 -3.74 -8.74
CA ARG A 66 -14.84 -4.20 -9.93
C ARG A 66 -14.18 -3.02 -10.65
N ARG A 67 -14.90 -1.94 -10.90
CA ARG A 67 -14.36 -0.74 -11.57
C ARG A 67 -13.22 -0.11 -10.76
N THR A 68 -13.37 -0.01 -9.45
CA THR A 68 -12.33 0.55 -8.57
C THR A 68 -11.08 -0.34 -8.57
N ALA A 69 -11.24 -1.66 -8.51
CA ALA A 69 -10.14 -2.61 -8.62
C ALA A 69 -9.44 -2.53 -9.98
N SER A 70 -10.19 -2.47 -11.09
CA SER A 70 -9.65 -2.30 -12.43
C SER A 70 -8.86 -1.00 -12.57
N ASN A 71 -9.32 0.10 -11.97
CA ASN A 71 -8.59 1.37 -11.97
C ASN A 71 -7.25 1.27 -11.21
N ILE A 72 -7.23 0.55 -10.08
CA ILE A 72 -6.01 0.32 -9.31
C ILE A 72 -5.02 -0.53 -10.11
N ILE A 73 -5.50 -1.56 -10.81
CA ILE A 73 -4.65 -2.39 -11.69
C ILE A 73 -4.12 -1.55 -12.85
N ALA A 74 -4.96 -0.69 -13.45
CA ALA A 74 -4.56 0.22 -14.52
C ALA A 74 -3.54 1.28 -14.07
N ALA A 75 -3.53 1.64 -12.79
CA ALA A 75 -2.52 2.51 -12.18
C ALA A 75 -1.15 1.82 -11.98
N GLY A 76 -1.01 0.54 -12.38
CA GLY A 76 0.25 -0.20 -12.34
C GLY A 76 0.46 -1.06 -11.10
N TYR A 77 -0.53 -1.15 -10.21
CA TYR A 77 -0.44 -2.01 -9.03
C TYR A 77 -0.78 -3.46 -9.37
N SER A 78 0.01 -4.41 -8.84
CA SER A 78 -0.24 -5.83 -9.07
C SER A 78 -1.52 -6.32 -8.39
N LEU A 79 -2.27 -7.21 -9.04
CA LEU A 79 -3.47 -7.82 -8.46
C LEU A 79 -3.18 -8.56 -7.15
N ALA A 80 -2.02 -9.20 -7.04
CA ALA A 80 -1.59 -9.89 -5.82
C ALA A 80 -1.47 -8.91 -4.64
N THR A 81 -0.86 -7.74 -4.87
CA THR A 81 -0.75 -6.68 -3.85
C THR A 81 -2.12 -6.17 -3.41
N VAL A 82 -3.04 -5.97 -4.36
CA VAL A 82 -4.42 -5.54 -4.06
C VAL A 82 -5.10 -6.58 -3.17
N LEU A 83 -5.00 -7.86 -3.55
CA LEU A 83 -5.63 -8.96 -2.83
C LEU A 83 -5.08 -9.11 -1.41
N ASP A 84 -3.77 -9.02 -1.23
CA ASP A 84 -3.13 -9.09 0.09
C ASP A 84 -3.57 -7.95 1.00
N LYS A 85 -3.72 -6.73 0.46
CA LYS A 85 -4.22 -5.58 1.23
C LYS A 85 -5.69 -5.72 1.62
N VAL A 86 -6.54 -6.21 0.71
CA VAL A 86 -7.95 -6.50 1.01
C VAL A 86 -8.06 -7.57 2.09
N ARG A 87 -7.30 -8.67 1.98
CA ARG A 87 -7.23 -9.74 2.99
C ARG A 87 -6.80 -9.21 4.36
N ALA A 88 -5.72 -8.42 4.40
CA ALA A 88 -5.23 -7.83 5.64
C ALA A 88 -6.28 -6.91 6.29
N CYS A 89 -6.95 -6.08 5.48
CA CYS A 89 -8.01 -5.19 5.97
C CYS A 89 -9.23 -5.96 6.49
N TRP A 90 -9.65 -7.04 5.82
CA TRP A 90 -10.71 -7.93 6.29
C TRP A 90 -10.33 -8.65 7.59
N ALA A 91 -9.10 -9.14 7.70
CA ALA A 91 -8.62 -9.81 8.91
C ALA A 91 -8.56 -8.87 10.13
N LEU A 92 -8.37 -7.56 9.92
CA LEU A 92 -8.47 -6.55 10.98
C LEU A 92 -9.94 -6.25 11.32
N ALA A 93 -10.80 -6.11 10.31
CA ALA A 93 -12.24 -5.89 10.53
C ALA A 93 -12.91 -7.04 11.29
N ALA A 94 -12.55 -8.29 10.98
CA ALA A 94 -13.06 -9.48 11.68
C ALA A 94 -12.60 -9.55 13.15
N ARG A 95 -11.42 -9.00 13.46
CA ARG A 95 -10.90 -8.90 14.83
C ARG A 95 -11.54 -7.76 15.63
N ALA A 96 -12.02 -6.72 14.97
CA ALA A 96 -12.70 -5.59 15.61
C ALA A 96 -14.16 -5.90 16.00
N SER A 97 -14.79 -6.89 15.38
CA SER A 97 -16.17 -7.33 15.70
C SER A 97 -16.28 -8.34 16.85
N SER A 98 -15.15 -8.77 17.43
CA SER A 98 -15.09 -9.73 18.53
C SER A 98 -14.76 -9.12 19.90
N CYS A 99 -14.78 -7.79 20.02
CA CYS A 99 -14.70 -7.04 21.29
C CYS A 99 -15.98 -6.26 21.52
#